data_AF-A0A7G9QM09-F1
#
_entry.id   AF-A0A7G9QM09-F1
#
_cell.length_a   1.000
_cell.length_b   1.000
_cell.length_c   1.000
_cell.angle_alpha   90.00
_cell.angle_beta   90.00
_cell.angle_gamma   90.00
#
_symmetry.space_group_name_H-M   'P 1'
#
loop_
_entity.id
_entity.type
_entity.pdbx_description
1 polymer ?
#
loop_
_entity_poly.entity_id
_entity_poly.type
_entity_poly.pdbx_seq_one_letter_code
_entity_poly.pdbx_strand_id
1 'polypeptide(L)'
;MNRINMKKELLSENVKIFMDYAIDTIKAMDGAPEHSEQEKTDMIARIAQLKEYLNDMEQSYLENTPADHSSPVDPEYIAEAGHS
;
A
#
# COMPACT_ATOMS: atom_id res chain seq x y z
N MET A 1 -18.65 -6.92 14.42
CA MET A 1 -17.81 -7.82 13.58
C MET A 1 -16.42 -7.92 14.19
N ASN A 2 -15.99 -9.13 14.55
CA ASN A 2 -14.61 -9.43 14.94
C ASN A 2 -13.69 -9.35 13.72
N ARG A 3 -12.70 -8.45 13.70
CA ARG A 3 -11.56 -8.53 12.78
C ARG A 3 -10.38 -9.17 13.52
N ILE A 4 -10.42 -10.48 13.67
CA ILE A 4 -9.28 -11.28 14.16
C ILE A 4 -8.61 -11.85 12.91
N ASN A 5 -7.32 -11.54 12.72
CA ASN A 5 -6.42 -12.05 11.67
C ASN A 5 -6.64 -11.55 10.23
N MET A 6 -6.53 -10.24 9.98
CA MET A 6 -5.91 -9.85 8.70
C MET A 6 -4.42 -10.16 8.86
N LYS A 7 -3.93 -11.24 8.22
CA LYS A 7 -2.50 -11.33 7.89
C LYS A 7 -2.14 -9.94 7.34
N LYS A 8 -1.12 -9.29 7.90
CA LYS A 8 -0.55 -8.09 7.25
C LYS A 8 -0.21 -8.54 5.83
N GLU A 9 -1.02 -8.12 4.86
CA GLU A 9 -0.71 -8.39 3.47
C GLU A 9 0.66 -7.79 3.21
N LEU A 10 1.50 -8.54 2.51
CA LEU A 10 2.84 -8.09 2.17
C LEU A 10 2.72 -6.78 1.41
N LEU A 11 3.72 -5.90 1.52
CA LEU A 11 3.74 -4.63 0.78
C LEU A 11 3.44 -4.83 -0.72
N SER A 12 3.98 -5.91 -1.30
CA SER A 12 3.75 -6.31 -2.68
C SER A 12 2.30 -6.67 -3.02
N GLU A 13 1.53 -7.19 -2.06
CA GLU A 13 0.11 -7.54 -2.23
C GLU A 13 -0.75 -6.27 -2.31
N ASN A 14 -0.51 -5.29 -1.43
CA ASN A 14 -1.19 -3.98 -1.48
C ASN A 14 -0.90 -3.23 -2.80
N VAL A 15 0.36 -3.24 -3.25
CA VAL A 15 0.74 -2.66 -4.56
C VAL A 15 0.03 -3.37 -5.70
N LYS A 16 -0.04 -4.71 -5.67
CA LYS A 16 -0.71 -5.50 -6.71
C LYS A 16 -2.20 -5.17 -6.79
N ILE A 17 -2.88 -5.09 -5.65
CA ILE A 17 -4.31 -4.74 -5.58
C ILE A 17 -4.57 -3.37 -6.22
N PHE A 18 -3.78 -2.36 -5.86
CA PHE A 18 -3.89 -1.03 -6.45
C PHE A 18 -3.70 -1.08 -7.98
N MET A 19 -2.65 -1.74 -8.46
CA MET A 19 -2.31 -1.78 -9.89
C MET A 19 -3.34 -2.55 -10.71
N ASP A 20 -3.82 -3.69 -10.24
CA ASP A 20 -4.84 -4.49 -10.92
C ASP A 20 -6.15 -3.68 -11.05
N TYR A 21 -6.57 -3.02 -9.96
CA TYR A 21 -7.78 -2.22 -9.97
C TYR A 21 -7.66 -0.95 -10.83
N ALA A 22 -6.47 -0.35 -10.88
CA ALA A 22 -6.19 0.79 -11.76
C ALA A 22 -6.30 0.40 -13.24
N ILE A 23 -5.75 -0.75 -13.63
CA ILE A 23 -5.87 -1.28 -14.99
C ILE A 23 -7.34 -1.52 -15.36
N ASP A 24 -8.11 -2.12 -14.46
CA ASP A 24 -9.53 -2.38 -14.72
C ASP A 24 -10.37 -1.10 -14.78
N THR A 25 -10.00 -0.09 -13.99
CA THR A 25 -10.62 1.25 -14.08
C THR A 25 -10.31 1.92 -15.41
N ILE A 26 -9.07 1.83 -15.90
CA ILE A 26 -8.69 2.35 -17.22
C ILE A 26 -9.50 1.66 -18.33
N LYS A 27 -9.62 0.33 -18.30
CA LYS A 27 -10.45 -0.40 -19.27
C LYS A 27 -11.92 0.02 -19.23
N ALA A 28 -12.43 0.39 -18.06
CA ALA A 28 -13.80 0.88 -17.91
C ALA A 28 -13.99 2.33 -18.42
N MET A 29 -12.89 3.09 -18.59
CA MET A 29 -12.90 4.42 -19.22
C MET A 29 -12.65 4.35 -20.73
N ASP A 30 -12.03 3.26 -21.22
CA ASP A 30 -11.67 3.08 -22.61
C ASP A 30 -12.89 2.60 -23.41
N GLY A 31 -13.44 3.47 -24.26
CA GLY A 31 -14.47 3.07 -25.24
C GLY A 31 -15.67 4.01 -25.43
N ALA A 32 -15.90 4.99 -24.55
CA ALA A 32 -17.05 5.90 -24.70
C ALA A 32 -16.62 7.39 -24.69
N PRO A 33 -16.89 8.17 -25.76
CA PRO A 33 -16.63 9.61 -25.76
C PRO A 33 -17.51 10.36 -24.75
N GLU A 34 -18.64 9.77 -24.35
CA GLU A 34 -19.55 10.31 -23.33
C GLU A 34 -20.03 9.17 -22.41
N HIS A 35 -19.77 9.29 -21.11
CA HIS A 35 -20.39 8.44 -20.11
C HIS A 35 -21.83 8.91 -19.83
N SER A 36 -22.77 7.97 -19.71
CA SER A 36 -24.08 8.21 -19.09
C SER A 36 -23.95 8.63 -17.62
N GLU A 37 -25.01 9.18 -17.03
CA GLU A 37 -25.00 9.57 -15.61
C GLU A 37 -24.69 8.40 -14.65
N GLN A 38 -25.13 7.19 -15.00
CA GLN A 38 -24.81 5.98 -14.23
C GLN A 38 -23.32 5.64 -14.35
N GLU A 39 -22.77 5.64 -15.55
CA GLU A 39 -21.35 5.36 -15.78
C GLU A 39 -20.44 6.42 -15.13
N LYS A 40 -20.86 7.69 -15.09
CA LYS A 40 -20.19 8.74 -14.32
C LYS A 40 -20.17 8.41 -12.83
N THR A 41 -21.30 7.99 -12.28
CA THR A 41 -21.43 7.60 -10.87
C THR A 41 -20.52 6.41 -10.55
N ASP A 42 -20.52 5.39 -11.40
CA ASP A 42 -19.69 4.21 -11.25
C ASP A 42 -18.19 4.55 -11.35
N MET A 43 -17.83 5.48 -12.23
CA MET A 43 -16.45 5.95 -12.35
C MET A 43 -16.00 6.74 -11.14
N ILE A 44 -16.87 7.59 -10.57
CA ILE A 44 -16.58 8.30 -9.31
C ILE A 44 -16.36 7.30 -8.17
N ALA A 45 -17.16 6.24 -8.09
CA ALA A 45 -16.98 5.18 -7.10
C ALA A 45 -15.65 4.44 -7.28
N ARG A 46 -15.27 4.10 -8.53
CA ARG A 46 -13.97 3.49 -8.85
C ARG A 46 -12.80 4.38 -8.46
N ILE A 47 -12.89 5.69 -8.73
CA ILE A 47 -11.88 6.67 -8.32
C ILE A 47 -11.78 6.76 -6.80
N ALA A 48 -12.91 6.72 -6.08
CA ALA A 48 -12.90 6.70 -4.62
C ALA A 48 -12.18 5.45 -4.08
N GLN A 49 -12.47 4.27 -4.65
CA GLN A 49 -11.80 3.04 -4.26
C GLN A 49 -10.28 3.07 -4.52
N LEU A 50 -9.85 3.64 -5.66
CA LEU A 50 -8.42 3.81 -5.97
C LEU A 50 -7.70 4.67 -4.91
N LYS A 51 -8.37 5.70 -4.37
CA LYS A 51 -7.81 6.53 -3.30
C LYS A 51 -7.62 5.73 -2.01
N GLU A 52 -8.56 4.86 -1.67
CA GLU A 52 -8.43 3.97 -0.51
C GLU A 52 -7.25 3.03 -0.67
N TYR A 53 -7.13 2.35 -1.81
CA TYR A 53 -6.00 1.45 -2.08
C TYR A 53 -4.65 2.16 -2.10
N LEU A 54 -4.60 3.40 -2.60
CA LEU A 54 -3.39 4.21 -2.53
C LEU A 54 -2.99 4.51 -1.08
N ASN A 55 -3.97 4.86 -0.24
CA ASN A 55 -3.73 5.15 1.18
C ASN A 55 -3.29 3.88 1.95
N ASP A 56 -3.91 2.73 1.66
CA ASP A 56 -3.52 1.45 2.24
C ASP A 56 -2.09 1.06 1.83
N MET A 57 -1.72 1.31 0.57
CA MET A 57 -0.35 1.09 0.08
C MET A 57 0.66 2.01 0.79
N GLU A 58 0.35 3.31 0.92
CA GLU A 58 1.18 4.27 1.64
C GLU A 58 1.36 3.88 3.10
N GLN A 59 0.26 3.57 3.79
CA GLN A 59 0.31 3.14 5.19
C GLN A 59 1.09 1.83 5.34
N SER A 60 0.89 0.86 4.45
CA SER A 60 1.66 -0.38 4.42
C SER A 60 3.16 -0.12 4.26
N TYR A 61 3.55 0.82 3.39
CA TYR A 61 4.94 1.21 3.22
C TYR A 61 5.53 1.84 4.48
N LEU A 62 4.82 2.79 5.09
CA LEU A 62 5.26 3.46 6.33
C LEU A 62 5.40 2.49 7.50
N GLU A 63 4.48 1.52 7.62
CA GLU A 63 4.53 0.50 8.69
C GLU A 63 5.66 -0.52 8.52
N ASN A 64 6.16 -0.71 7.30
CA ASN A 64 7.21 -1.69 7.00
C ASN A 64 8.59 -1.05 6.73
N THR A 65 8.66 0.29 6.72
CA THR A 65 9.92 1.02 6.63
C THR A 65 10.39 1.36 8.04
N PRO A 66 11.59 0.93 8.47
CA PRO A 66 12.13 1.34 9.76
C PRO A 66 12.23 2.86 9.82
N ALA A 67 11.71 3.48 10.88
CA ALA A 67 12.06 4.86 11.17
C ALA A 67 13.58 4.94 11.35
N ASP A 68 14.24 5.96 10.79
CA ASP A 68 15.69 6.23 10.81
C ASP A 68 16.34 6.33 12.21
N HIS A 69 15.66 5.88 13.26
CA HIS A 69 16.21 5.71 14.59
C HIS A 69 16.76 4.29 14.75
N SER A 70 17.73 3.92 13.92
CA SER A 70 18.75 2.99 14.39
C SER A 70 19.43 3.68 15.57
N SER A 71 19.11 3.25 16.80
CA SER A 71 19.94 3.60 17.96
C SER A 71 21.40 3.39 17.55
N PRO A 72 22.31 4.35 17.82
CA PRO A 72 23.71 4.12 17.57
C PRO A 72 24.09 2.82 18.27
N VAL A 73 24.55 1.85 17.51
CA VAL A 73 25.14 0.63 18.06
C VAL A 73 26.25 1.07 19.00
N ASP A 74 26.09 0.77 20.29
CA ASP A 74 27.06 1.15 21.31
C ASP A 74 28.43 0.56 20.93
N PRO A 75 29.48 1.39 20.72
CA PRO A 75 30.77 0.91 20.26
C PRO A 75 31.43 -0.08 21.23
N GLU A 76 31.02 -0.10 22.50
CA GLU A 76 31.55 -0.97 23.55
C GLU A 76 31.25 -2.47 23.31
N TYR A 77 30.23 -2.82 22.53
CA TYR A 77 29.92 -4.22 22.25
C TYR A 77 30.96 -4.91 21.35
N ILE A 78 31.78 -4.15 20.63
CA ILE A 78 32.81 -4.69 19.71
C ILE A 78 34.13 -4.98 20.43
N ALA A 79 34.37 -4.41 21.62
CA ALA A 79 35.64 -4.55 22.32
C ALA A 79 35.80 -5.89 23.08
N GLU A 80 34.71 -6.61 23.39
CA GLU A 80 34.76 -7.80 24.24
C GLU A 80 35.01 -9.12 23.47
N ALA A 81 34.96 -9.10 22.13
CA ALA A 81 35.18 -10.30 21.31
C ALA A 81 36.64 -10.54 20.87
N GLY A 82 37.61 -9.78 21.40
CA GLY A 82 38.94 -9.71 20.80
C GLY A 82 40.10 -9.43 21.74
N HIS A 83 40.18 -10.08 22.90
CA HIS A 83 41.45 -10.19 23.63
C HIS A 83 41.60 -11.61 24.23
N SER A 84 42.32 -12.47 23.49
CA SER A 84 43.07 -13.61 24.05
C SER A 84 44.52 -13.19 24.29
#